data_AF-A0A417U0X6-F1
#
_entry.id   AF-A0A417U0X6-F1
#
_cell.length_a   1.000
_cell.length_b   1.000
_cell.length_c   1.000
_cell.angle_alpha   90.00
_cell.angle_beta   90.00
_cell.angle_gamma   90.00
#
_symmetry.space_group_name_H-M   'P 1'
#
loop_
_entity.id
_entity.type
_entity.pdbx_description
1 polymer ?
#
loop_
_entity_poly.entity_id
_entity_poly.type
_entity_poly.pdbx_seq_one_letter_code
_entity_poly.pdbx_strand_id
1 'polypeptide(L)' 'MEVLVSYHGISKLTIAKMAGVEENDIDRLLANPPEKVEIEVKYKIAVTVMELRFWLKDCELPI' A
#
# COMPACT_ATOMS: atom_id res chain seq x y z
N MET A 1 -1.01 -1.05 5.12
CA MET A 1 0.08 -1.46 4.19
C MET A 1 0.96 -2.56 4.78
N GLU A 2 1.37 -2.48 6.05
CA GLU A 2 2.30 -3.44 6.70
C GLU A 2 1.99 -4.93 6.44
N VAL A 3 0.79 -5.44 6.78
CA VAL A 3 0.41 -6.84 6.47
C VAL A 3 0.56 -7.20 4.96
N LEU A 4 0.52 -6.26 3.99
CA LEU A 4 0.66 -6.60 2.56
C LEU A 4 2.14 -6.86 2.27
N VAL A 5 3.01 -6.04 2.86
CA VAL A 5 4.45 -6.13 2.69
C VAL A 5 5.02 -7.28 3.52
N SER A 6 4.71 -7.31 4.81
CA SER A 6 5.35 -8.22 5.76
C SER A 6 4.74 -9.63 5.77
N TYR A 7 3.41 -9.74 5.66
CA TYR A 7 2.72 -11.05 5.70
C TYR A 7 2.54 -11.64 4.30
N HIS A 8 2.02 -10.84 3.35
CA HIS A 8 1.78 -11.30 1.97
C HIS A 8 2.99 -11.17 1.04
N GLY A 9 4.10 -10.58 1.49
CA GLY A 9 5.33 -10.44 0.68
C GLY A 9 5.22 -9.49 -0.51
N ILE A 10 4.20 -8.63 -0.55
CA ILE A 10 3.96 -7.70 -1.67
C ILE A 10 4.86 -6.49 -1.53
N SER A 11 5.77 -6.31 -2.49
CA SER A 11 6.70 -5.17 -2.49
C SER A 11 5.99 -3.81 -2.61
N LYS A 12 6.61 -2.75 -2.10
CA LYS A 12 6.12 -1.37 -2.28
C LYS A 12 6.01 -0.99 -3.75
N LEU A 13 7.01 -1.33 -4.57
CA LEU A 13 6.98 -1.18 -6.02
C LEU A 13 5.74 -1.82 -6.67
N THR A 14 5.35 -3.03 -6.25
CA THR A 14 4.15 -3.69 -6.77
C THR A 14 2.89 -2.89 -6.42
N ILE A 15 2.76 -2.44 -5.17
CA ILE A 15 1.62 -1.63 -4.74
C ILE A 15 1.57 -0.30 -5.51
N ALA A 16 2.72 0.36 -5.70
CA ALA A 16 2.83 1.60 -6.46
C ALA A 16 2.35 1.44 -7.91
N LYS A 17 2.81 0.37 -8.58
CA LYS A 17 2.39 0.03 -9.95
C LYS A 17 0.88 -0.23 -10.04
N MET A 18 0.31 -0.94 -9.07
CA MET A 18 -1.13 -1.21 -9.03
C MET A 18 -1.97 0.05 -8.75
N ALA A 19 -1.45 0.95 -7.91
CA ALA A 19 -2.09 2.22 -7.59
C ALA A 19 -1.89 3.30 -8.68
N GLY A 20 -1.00 3.07 -9.65
CA GLY A 20 -0.66 4.05 -10.68
C GLY A 20 0.05 5.27 -10.10
N VAL A 21 0.96 5.07 -9.15
CA VAL A 21 1.76 6.12 -8.47
C VAL A 21 3.25 5.75 -8.50
N GLU A 22 4.13 6.68 -8.11
CA GLU A 22 5.55 6.37 -7.98
C GLU A 22 5.84 5.61 -6.69
N GLU A 23 6.84 4.72 -6.68
CA GLU A 23 7.24 4.02 -5.45
C GLU A 23 7.69 5.01 -4.36
N ASN A 24 8.34 6.10 -4.76
CA ASN A 24 8.75 7.17 -3.86
C ASN A 24 7.55 7.85 -3.18
N ASP A 25 6.36 7.91 -3.79
CA ASP A 25 5.17 8.45 -3.14
C ASP A 25 4.75 7.59 -1.93
N ILE A 26 4.96 6.28 -2.01
CA ILE A 26 4.73 5.36 -0.88
C ILE A 26 5.77 5.61 0.22
N ASP A 27 7.04 5.76 -0.13
CA ASP A 27 8.10 6.02 0.85
C ASP A 27 7.88 7.35 1.59
N ARG A 28 7.49 8.40 0.86
CA ARG A 28 7.13 9.72 1.41
C ARG A 28 5.89 9.67 2.29
N LEU A 29 4.91 8.85 1.93
CA LEU A 29 3.72 8.61 2.76
C LEU A 29 4.04 7.85 4.05
N LEU A 30 5.00 6.92 4.00
CA LEU A 30 5.44 6.10 5.14
C LEU A 30 6.55 6.75 5.98
N ALA A 31 7.12 7.86 5.53
CA ALA A 31 8.13 8.61 6.26
C ALA A 31 7.59 9.07 7.63
N ASN A 32 8.50 9.24 8.60
CA ASN A 32 8.16 9.75 9.93
C ASN A 32 9.09 10.93 10.29
N PRO A 33 8.61 12.19 10.25
CA PRO A 33 7.22 12.58 9.99
C PRO A 33 6.80 12.37 8.51
N PRO A 34 5.49 12.17 8.24
CA PRO A 34 5.01 11.99 6.87
C PRO A 34 5.32 13.21 6.01
N GLU A 35 5.81 12.98 4.80
CA GLU A 35 6.05 14.04 3.84
C GLU A 35 4.77 14.47 3.11
N LYS A 36 4.83 15.64 2.47
CA LYS A 36 3.71 16.16 1.68
C LYS A 36 3.50 15.33 0.40
N VAL A 37 2.48 14.48 0.41
CA VAL A 37 1.98 13.76 -0.77
C VAL A 37 0.64 14.34 -1.20
N GLU A 38 0.43 14.47 -2.51
CA GLU A 38 -0.83 14.96 -3.09
C GLU A 38 -2.03 14.12 -2.64
N ILE A 39 -3.18 14.76 -2.43
CA ILE A 39 -4.36 14.09 -1.88
C ILE A 39 -4.86 12.98 -2.81
N GLU A 40 -4.82 13.20 -4.13
CA GLU A 40 -5.18 12.20 -5.14
C GLU A 40 -4.29 10.95 -5.03
N VAL A 41 -2.99 11.14 -4.85
CA VAL A 41 -2.01 10.05 -4.70
C VAL A 41 -2.30 9.24 -3.42
N LYS A 42 -2.62 9.91 -2.30
CA LYS A 42 -3.03 9.24 -1.06
C LYS A 42 -4.27 8.37 -1.28
N TYR A 43 -5.28 8.87 -2.00
CA TYR A 43 -6.48 8.11 -2.29
C TYR A 43 -6.21 6.90 -3.20
N LYS A 44 -5.40 7.06 -4.26
CA LYS A 44 -4.98 5.95 -5.12
C LYS A 44 -4.31 4.84 -4.31
N ILE A 45 -3.34 5.20 -3.46
CA ILE A 45 -2.65 4.24 -2.58
C ILE A 45 -3.66 3.58 -1.62
N ALA A 46 -4.54 4.36 -0.99
CA ALA A 46 -5.51 3.84 -0.03
C ALA A 46 -6.48 2.83 -0.67
N VAL A 47 -7.07 3.16 -1.82
CA VAL A 47 -7.97 2.26 -2.56
C VAL A 47 -7.27 0.95 -2.89
N THR A 48 -6.09 1.01 -3.52
CA THR A 48 -5.34 -0.20 -3.88
C THR A 48 -4.96 -1.04 -2.65
N VAL A 49 -4.51 -0.42 -1.57
CA VAL A 49 -4.16 -1.15 -0.34
C VAL A 49 -5.39 -1.80 0.29
N MET A 50 -6.54 -1.13 0.29
CA MET A 50 -7.79 -1.66 0.83
C MET A 50 -8.35 -2.81 -0.02
N GLU A 51 -8.31 -2.68 -1.34
CA GLU A 51 -8.72 -3.74 -2.27
C GLU A 51 -7.83 -4.97 -2.13
N LEU A 52 -6.50 -4.80 -2.13
CA LEU A 52 -5.56 -5.89 -1.91
C LEU A 52 -5.74 -6.57 -0.54
N ARG A 53 -5.97 -5.76 0.51
CA ARG A 53 -6.29 -6.26 1.86
C ARG A 53 -7.52 -7.13 1.86
N PHE A 54 -8.58 -6.65 1.22
CA PHE A 54 -9.85 -7.36 1.14
C PHE A 54 -9.69 -8.66 0.34
N TRP A 55 -9.04 -8.59 -0.82
CA TRP A 55 -8.82 -9.72 -1.72
C TRP A 55 -8.02 -10.86 -1.08
N LEU A 56 -6.95 -10.52 -0.34
CA LEU A 56 -6.04 -11.51 0.23
C LEU A 56 -6.46 -12.01 1.61
N LYS A 57 -7.51 -11.41 2.19
CA LYS A 57 -7.99 -11.75 3.54
C LYS A 57 -8.34 -13.23 3.67
N ASP A 58 -8.95 -13.82 2.64
CA ASP A 58 -9.36 -15.23 2.66
C ASP A 58 -8.17 -16.19 2.51
N CYS A 59 -6.98 -15.67 2.14
CA CYS A 59 -5.73 -16.42 2.12
C CYS A 59 -5.00 -16.39 3.48
N GLU A 60 -5.47 -15.60 4.44
CA GLU A 60 -4.88 -15.51 5.77
C GLU A 60 -5.37 -16.70 6.61
N LEU A 61 -4.45 -17.37 7.31
CA LEU A 61 -4.82 -18.47 8.20
C LEU A 61 -5.77 -17.96 9.30
N PRO A 62 -6.76 -18.77 9.74
CA PRO A 62 -7.53 -18.45 10.93
C PRO A 62 -6.56 -18.30 12.11
N ILE A 63 -6.59 -17.15 12.78
CA ILE A 63 -5.90 -16.92 14.05
C ILE A 63 -6.65 -17.64 15.16
#